data_AF-A0A8U0LZE4-F1
#
_entry.id   AF-A0A8U0LZE4-F1
#
_cell.length_a   1.000
_cell.length_b   1.000
_cell.length_c   1.000
_cell.angle_alpha   90.00
_cell.angle_beta   90.00
_cell.angle_gamma   90.00
#
_symmetry.space_group_name_H-M   'P 1'
#
loop_
_entity.id
_entity.type
_entity.pdbx_description
1 polymer ?
#
loop_
_entity_poly.entity_id
_entity_poly.type
_entity_poly.pdbx_seq_one_letter_code
_entity_poly.pdbx_strand_id
1 'polypeptide(L)'
;MTVLAVLAWVLSSCVSAPDTFGKLDLKKWRSDRGGCNGVRQSILPDFRAEMQNLKGKTANTVGDLLGRPDINQIADRNQKFYIYFLEKGTHCDTPGAKSESPSVAIRFSAIGLATEITFQNGIP
;
A
#
# COMPACT_ATOMS: atom_id res chain seq x y z
N MET A 1 -1.04 -7.95 -57.18
CA MET A 1 -1.78 -6.82 -56.59
C MET A 1 -1.58 -6.91 -55.08
N THR A 2 -0.56 -6.23 -54.61
CA THR A 2 -0.12 -6.14 -53.21
C THR A 2 -1.11 -5.31 -52.40
N VAL A 3 -1.71 -5.86 -51.35
CA VAL A 3 -2.41 -5.05 -50.34
C VAL A 3 -1.88 -5.42 -48.96
N LEU A 4 -1.10 -4.46 -48.46
CA LEU A 4 -0.53 -4.26 -47.13
C LEU A 4 -1.18 -5.04 -45.98
N ALA A 5 -0.36 -5.86 -45.34
CA ALA A 5 -0.49 -6.18 -43.92
C ALA A 5 -0.20 -4.91 -43.11
N VAL A 6 -1.16 -4.46 -42.30
CA VAL A 6 -0.93 -3.51 -41.20
C VAL A 6 -1.24 -4.23 -39.90
N LEU A 7 -0.26 -4.98 -39.42
CA LEU A 7 -0.25 -5.54 -38.07
C LEU A 7 0.08 -4.39 -37.12
N ALA A 8 -0.96 -3.76 -36.56
CA ALA A 8 -0.81 -2.73 -35.53
C ALA A 8 -0.26 -3.37 -34.25
N TRP A 9 1.06 -3.34 -34.10
CA TRP A 9 1.75 -3.62 -32.84
C TRP A 9 1.39 -2.51 -31.83
N VAL A 10 0.40 -2.79 -31.00
CA VAL A 10 0.12 -1.99 -29.81
C VAL A 10 1.28 -2.24 -28.85
N LEU A 11 2.18 -1.26 -28.73
CA LEU A 11 3.24 -1.25 -27.71
C LEU A 11 2.58 -1.13 -26.34
N SER A 12 2.41 -2.26 -25.66
CA SER A 12 2.03 -2.32 -24.25
C SER A 12 3.22 -1.94 -23.38
N SER A 13 3.35 -0.64 -23.06
CA SER A 13 4.27 -0.19 -22.02
C SER A 13 3.72 -0.60 -20.65
N CYS A 14 4.01 -1.83 -20.23
CA CYS A 14 3.79 -2.29 -18.86
C CYS A 14 4.94 -1.73 -17.99
N VAL A 15 4.79 -0.51 -17.49
CA VAL A 15 5.70 0.03 -16.47
C VAL A 15 5.43 -0.74 -15.18
N SER A 16 6.40 -1.53 -14.73
CA SER A 16 6.34 -2.18 -13.43
C SER A 16 6.49 -1.13 -12.32
N ALA A 17 5.77 -1.34 -11.22
CA ALA A 17 5.99 -0.54 -10.04
C ALA A 17 7.45 -0.68 -9.57
N PRO A 18 8.06 0.38 -9.03
CA PRO A 18 9.46 0.32 -8.59
C PRO A 18 9.64 -0.71 -7.48
N ASP A 19 10.87 -1.20 -7.37
CA ASP A 19 11.27 -2.16 -6.34
C ASP A 19 11.61 -1.50 -5.01
N THR A 20 11.97 -0.21 -5.04
CA THR A 20 12.34 0.57 -3.87
C THR A 20 11.63 1.91 -3.86
N PHE A 21 11.49 2.48 -2.66
CA PHE A 21 11.07 3.86 -2.46
C PHE A 21 12.01 4.47 -1.43
N GLY A 22 13.00 5.24 -1.91
CA GLY A 22 14.13 5.65 -1.08
C GLY A 22 14.83 4.42 -0.49
N LYS A 23 14.85 4.28 0.83
CA LYS A 23 15.43 3.10 1.52
C LYS A 23 14.47 1.91 1.67
N LEU A 24 13.16 2.13 1.49
CA LEU A 24 12.17 1.07 1.68
C LEU A 24 12.20 0.06 0.52
N ASP A 25 12.44 -1.21 0.85
CA ASP A 25 12.30 -2.34 -0.07
C ASP A 25 10.81 -2.67 -0.27
N LEU A 26 10.26 -2.25 -1.40
CA LEU A 26 8.85 -2.40 -1.71
C LEU A 26 8.50 -3.84 -2.07
N LYS A 27 9.44 -4.64 -2.58
CA LYS A 27 9.22 -6.07 -2.83
C LYS A 27 9.01 -6.80 -1.51
N LYS A 28 9.87 -6.57 -0.51
CA LYS A 28 9.71 -7.11 0.85
C LYS A 28 8.41 -6.65 1.48
N TRP A 29 8.10 -5.35 1.42
CA TRP A 29 6.86 -4.82 1.99
C TRP A 29 5.61 -5.49 1.39
N ARG A 30 5.54 -5.58 0.05
CA ARG A 30 4.41 -6.18 -0.68
C ARG A 30 4.32 -7.70 -0.48
N SER A 31 5.44 -8.37 -0.20
CA SER A 31 5.49 -9.83 0.03
C SER A 31 4.77 -10.27 1.31
N ASP A 32 4.59 -9.35 2.27
CA ASP A 32 4.02 -9.66 3.59
C ASP A 32 2.67 -8.99 3.76
N ARG A 33 1.72 -9.41 2.92
CA ARG A 33 0.32 -8.97 3.01
C ARG A 33 -0.25 -9.35 4.39
N GLY A 34 -0.87 -8.39 5.07
CA GLY A 34 -1.33 -8.55 6.45
C GLY A 34 -0.22 -8.50 7.51
N GLY A 35 1.06 -8.35 7.17
CA GLY A 35 2.13 -8.37 8.17
C GLY A 35 2.28 -9.71 8.91
N CYS A 36 1.73 -10.80 8.36
CA CYS A 36 1.61 -12.10 9.04
C CYS A 36 2.94 -12.84 9.17
N ASN A 37 3.96 -12.47 8.39
CA ASN A 37 5.27 -13.12 8.35
C ASN A 37 6.37 -12.32 9.06
N GLY A 38 6.04 -11.17 9.66
CA GLY A 38 6.99 -10.32 10.39
C GLY A 38 7.98 -9.54 9.51
N VAL A 39 7.81 -9.56 8.19
CA VAL A 39 8.71 -8.87 7.25
C VAL A 39 8.50 -7.36 7.36
N ARG A 40 7.25 -6.88 7.41
CA ARG A 40 6.97 -5.44 7.55
C ARG A 40 7.54 -4.86 8.84
N GLN A 41 7.45 -5.59 9.94
CA GLN A 41 8.08 -5.23 11.21
C GLN A 41 9.61 -5.07 11.05
N SER A 42 10.26 -6.00 10.33
CA SER A 42 11.73 -5.98 10.14
C SER A 42 12.25 -4.79 9.34
N ILE A 43 11.42 -4.21 8.45
CA ILE A 43 11.76 -3.04 7.62
C ILE A 43 11.02 -1.76 8.04
N LEU A 44 10.41 -1.78 9.22
CA LEU A 44 9.66 -0.64 9.75
C LEU A 44 10.48 0.66 9.88
N PRO A 45 11.79 0.64 10.25
CA PRO A 45 12.61 1.84 10.24
C PRO A 45 12.73 2.48 8.85
N ASP A 46 12.84 1.67 7.80
CA ASP A 46 12.92 2.16 6.41
C ASP A 46 11.59 2.78 5.98
N PHE A 47 10.46 2.16 6.36
CA PHE A 47 9.14 2.76 6.13
C PHE A 47 9.01 4.12 6.82
N ARG A 48 9.45 4.23 8.08
CA ARG A 48 9.39 5.49 8.85
C ARG A 48 10.21 6.60 8.19
N ALA A 49 11.38 6.27 7.65
CA ALA A 49 12.23 7.23 6.94
C ALA A 49 11.55 7.87 5.73
N GLU A 50 10.63 7.13 5.08
CA GLU A 50 9.98 7.53 3.83
C GLU A 50 8.57 8.10 4.01
N MET A 51 8.06 8.18 5.25
CA MET A 51 6.71 8.68 5.55
C MET A 51 6.46 10.10 5.01
N GLN A 52 7.45 10.99 5.10
CA GLN A 52 7.29 12.36 4.56
C GLN A 52 7.23 12.35 3.04
N ASN A 53 7.96 11.46 2.38
CA ASN A 53 7.95 11.33 0.92
C ASN A 53 6.65 10.67 0.42
N LEU A 54 5.94 9.90 1.27
CA LEU A 54 4.61 9.37 0.98
C LEU A 54 3.51 10.42 1.07
N LYS A 55 3.66 11.45 1.91
CA LYS A 55 2.68 12.54 2.00
C LYS A 55 2.57 13.28 0.66
N GLY A 56 1.36 13.71 0.32
CA GLY A 56 1.05 14.35 -0.95
C GLY A 56 0.95 13.40 -2.14
N LYS A 57 1.28 12.10 -2.00
CA LYS A 57 1.02 11.12 -3.07
C LYS A 57 -0.45 10.76 -3.15
N THR A 58 -0.92 10.43 -4.36
CA THR A 58 -2.28 9.96 -4.56
C THR A 58 -2.50 8.58 -3.96
N ALA A 59 -3.74 8.23 -3.61
CA ALA A 59 -4.08 6.88 -3.17
C ALA A 59 -3.66 5.79 -4.16
N ASN A 60 -3.71 6.07 -5.47
CA ASN A 60 -3.25 5.11 -6.48
C ASN A 60 -1.73 4.92 -6.39
N THR A 61 -0.96 6.01 -6.36
CA THR A 61 0.49 5.94 -6.21
C THR A 61 0.91 5.24 -4.92
N VAL A 62 0.22 5.49 -3.80
CA VAL A 62 0.48 4.77 -2.54
C VAL A 62 0.17 3.28 -2.70
N GLY A 63 -0.92 2.92 -3.37
CA GLY A 63 -1.26 1.53 -3.67
C GLY A 63 -0.26 0.85 -4.62
N ASP A 64 0.28 1.58 -5.60
CA ASP A 64 1.30 1.06 -6.51
C ASP A 64 2.62 0.82 -5.76
N LEU A 65 3.00 1.72 -4.85
CA LEU A 65 4.21 1.60 -4.03
C LEU A 65 4.07 0.50 -2.97
N LEU A 66 3.06 0.57 -2.11
CA LEU A 66 2.91 -0.31 -0.95
C LEU A 66 2.12 -1.59 -1.24
N GLY A 67 1.56 -1.72 -2.43
CA GLY A 67 0.61 -2.78 -2.76
C GLY A 67 -0.79 -2.48 -2.20
N ARG A 68 -1.72 -3.41 -2.50
CA ARG A 68 -3.09 -3.36 -2.00
C ARG A 68 -3.08 -3.27 -0.46
N PRO A 69 -3.78 -2.29 0.15
CA PRO A 69 -3.87 -2.21 1.60
C PRO A 69 -4.58 -3.44 2.16
N ASP A 70 -4.26 -3.78 3.40
CA ASP A 70 -4.94 -4.89 4.08
C ASP A 70 -6.39 -4.52 4.34
N ILE A 71 -6.63 -3.25 4.67
CA ILE A 71 -7.97 -2.67 4.80
C ILE A 71 -8.03 -1.34 4.05
N ASN A 72 -9.06 -1.21 3.21
CA ASN A 72 -9.46 0.05 2.59
C ASN A 72 -10.78 0.48 3.22
N GLN A 73 -10.76 1.53 4.04
CA GLN A 73 -11.89 1.98 4.82
C GLN A 73 -12.28 3.39 4.42
N ILE A 74 -13.59 3.64 4.40
CA ILE A 74 -14.16 4.98 4.39
C ILE A 74 -14.81 5.15 5.76
N ALA A 75 -14.20 5.98 6.60
CA ALA A 75 -14.70 6.30 7.93
C ALA A 75 -15.64 7.52 7.86
N ASP A 76 -16.10 7.96 9.03
CA ASP A 76 -16.99 9.10 9.16
C ASP A 76 -16.47 10.34 8.42
N ARG A 77 -17.40 11.14 7.89
CA ARG A 77 -17.09 12.33 7.08
C ARG A 77 -16.33 12.02 5.79
N ASN A 78 -16.52 10.82 5.22
CA ASN A 78 -15.90 10.37 3.98
C ASN A 78 -14.37 10.37 4.01
N GLN A 79 -13.78 10.11 5.19
CA GLN A 79 -12.33 9.99 5.33
C GLN A 79 -11.87 8.64 4.81
N LYS A 80 -11.01 8.65 3.79
CA LYS A 80 -10.45 7.41 3.23
C LYS A 80 -9.16 7.03 3.94
N PHE A 81 -9.04 5.76 4.31
CA PHE A 81 -7.87 5.18 4.96
C PHE A 81 -7.38 3.96 4.21
N TYR A 82 -6.07 3.89 4.00
CA TYR A 82 -5.37 2.65 3.68
C TYR A 82 -4.62 2.18 4.91
N ILE A 83 -4.89 0.95 5.34
CA ILE A 83 -4.34 0.39 6.57
C ILE A 83 -3.51 -0.83 6.22
N TYR A 84 -2.32 -0.89 6.81
CA TYR A 84 -1.38 -1.99 6.68
C TYR A 84 -1.01 -2.49 8.08
N PHE A 85 -1.28 -3.76 8.37
CA PHE A 85 -0.80 -4.40 9.60
C PHE A 85 0.71 -4.62 9.51
N LEU A 86 1.40 -4.42 10.63
CA LEU A 86 2.85 -4.48 10.72
C LEU A 86 3.33 -5.82 11.29
N GLU A 87 2.48 -6.50 12.06
CA GLU A 87 2.78 -7.73 12.77
C GLU A 87 1.62 -8.73 12.70
N LYS A 88 1.90 -10.00 12.99
CA LYS A 88 0.89 -11.05 13.04
C LYS A 88 -0.15 -10.73 14.12
N GLY A 89 -1.42 -10.89 13.77
CA GLY A 89 -2.55 -10.78 14.69
C GLY A 89 -3.67 -11.76 14.36
N THR A 90 -4.79 -11.64 15.07
CA THR A 90 -5.98 -12.51 14.89
C THR A 90 -6.51 -12.54 13.45
N HIS A 91 -6.33 -11.45 12.69
CA HIS A 91 -6.73 -11.35 11.28
C HIS A 91 -5.95 -12.28 10.35
N CYS A 92 -4.75 -12.74 10.74
CA CYS A 92 -3.95 -13.69 9.97
C CYS A 92 -4.47 -15.12 10.08
N ASP A 93 -4.99 -15.49 11.26
CA ASP A 93 -5.44 -16.85 11.55
C ASP A 93 -6.96 -17.01 11.32
N THR A 94 -7.73 -15.95 11.55
CA THR A 94 -9.19 -15.94 11.39
C THR A 94 -9.62 -14.80 10.45
N PRO A 95 -9.99 -15.11 9.19
CA PRO A 95 -10.47 -14.10 8.25
C PRO A 95 -11.67 -13.32 8.80
N GLY A 96 -11.57 -11.99 8.77
CA GLY A 96 -12.64 -11.10 9.25
C GLY A 96 -12.66 -10.88 10.77
N ALA A 97 -11.81 -11.56 11.55
CA ALA A 97 -11.69 -11.25 12.97
C ALA A 97 -11.10 -9.85 13.18
N LYS A 98 -11.66 -9.11 14.15
CA LYS A 98 -11.08 -7.85 14.58
C LYS A 98 -9.69 -8.12 15.15
N SER A 99 -8.72 -7.33 14.69
CA SER A 99 -7.33 -7.42 15.11
C SER A 99 -6.90 -6.10 15.72
N GLU A 100 -6.26 -6.18 16.88
CA GLU A 100 -5.59 -5.06 17.55
C GLU A 100 -4.07 -5.06 17.26
N SER A 101 -3.61 -5.87 16.30
CA SER A 101 -2.20 -5.89 15.86
C SER A 101 -1.74 -4.48 15.46
N PRO A 102 -0.48 -4.09 15.79
CA PRO A 102 0.11 -2.86 15.33
C PRO A 102 -0.08 -2.65 13.84
N SER A 103 -0.53 -1.46 13.46
CA SER A 103 -0.82 -1.09 12.08
C SER A 103 -0.34 0.33 11.79
N VAL A 104 -0.26 0.63 10.50
CA VAL A 104 -0.14 1.99 10.01
C VAL A 104 -1.37 2.35 9.19
N ALA A 105 -2.00 3.48 9.53
CA ALA A 105 -3.12 4.04 8.79
C ALA A 105 -2.66 5.27 8.02
N ILE A 106 -2.88 5.27 6.70
CA ILE A 106 -2.61 6.38 5.81
C ILE A 106 -3.96 7.03 5.48
N ARG A 107 -4.15 8.27 5.95
CA ARG A 107 -5.37 9.05 5.67
C ARG A 107 -5.20 9.89 4.42
N PHE A 108 -6.21 9.83 3.56
CA PHE A 108 -6.28 10.65 2.35
C PHE A 108 -7.22 11.84 2.53
N SER A 109 -6.88 12.97 1.90
CA SER A 109 -7.78 14.12 1.78
C SER A 109 -8.97 13.82 0.86
N ALA A 110 -9.94 14.73 0.83
CA ALA A 110 -11.10 14.64 -0.07
C ALA A 110 -10.71 14.58 -1.56
N ILE A 111 -9.55 15.11 -1.94
CA ILE A 111 -9.01 15.05 -3.31
C ILE A 111 -8.04 13.86 -3.52
N GLY A 112 -7.95 12.94 -2.56
CA GLY A 112 -7.23 11.68 -2.72
C GLY A 112 -5.72 11.73 -2.47
N LEU A 113 -5.21 12.75 -1.75
CA LEU A 113 -3.78 12.87 -1.41
C LEU A 113 -3.50 12.39 0.02
N ALA A 114 -2.42 11.65 0.24
CA ALA A 114 -1.99 11.22 1.57
C ALA A 114 -1.65 12.45 2.43
N THR A 115 -2.31 12.59 3.58
CA THR A 115 -2.17 13.77 4.47
C THR A 115 -1.53 13.40 5.80
N GLU A 116 -1.96 12.29 6.39
CA GLU A 116 -1.46 11.80 7.67
C GLU A 116 -1.16 10.31 7.59
N ILE A 117 -0.15 9.91 8.36
CA ILE A 117 0.29 8.54 8.51
C ILE A 117 0.45 8.31 10.01
N THR A 118 -0.39 7.46 10.58
CA THR A 118 -0.47 7.21 12.03
C THR A 118 -0.13 5.76 12.33
N PHE A 119 0.64 5.55 13.39
CA PHE A 119 0.84 4.22 13.98
C PHE A 119 -0.16 4.03 15.10
N GLN A 120 -0.79 2.86 15.12
CA GLN A 120 -1.87 2.55 16.05
C GLN A 120 -2.00 1.03 16.22
N ASN A 121 -2.91 0.63 17.09
CA ASN A 121 -3.31 -0.77 17.23
C ASN A 121 -4.63 -0.96 16.47
N GLY A 122 -4.68 -1.93 15.58
CA GLY A 122 -5.89 -2.25 14.83
C GLY A 122 -6.27 -1.24 13.76
N ILE A 123 -7.53 -0.83 13.76
CA ILE A 123 -8.19 -0.03 12.70
C ILE A 123 -8.68 1.27 13.36
N PRO A 124 -8.56 2.44 12.70
CA PRO A 124 -8.99 3.72 13.26
C PRO A 124 -10.51 3.88 13.33
#